data_AF-A0A6N7M516-F1
#
_entry.id   AF-A0A6N7M516-F1
#
_cell.length_a   1.000
_cell.length_b   1.000
_cell.length_c   1.000
_cell.angle_alpha   90.00
_cell.angle_beta   90.00
_cell.angle_gamma   90.00
#
_symmetry.space_group_name_H-M   'P 1'
#
loop_
_entity.id
_entity.type
_entity.pdbx_description
1 polymer ?
#
loop_
_entity_poly.entity_id
_entity_poly.type
_entity_poly.pdbx_seq_one_letter_code
_entity_poly.pdbx_strand_id
1 'polypeptide(L)' 'MLTYKDDVDLNEKLEGWEQFYNYHRPHGYHGGKKPYEVIKSLLT' A
#
# COMPACT_ATOMS: atom_id res chain seq x y z
N MET A 1 20.89 3.11 3.36
CA MET A 1 19.70 2.27 3.62
C MET A 1 19.63 2.05 5.11
N LEU A 2 18.49 2.31 5.77
CA LEU A 2 18.38 2.20 7.23
C LEU A 2 18.21 0.72 7.61
N THR A 3 19.29 0.06 8.00
CA THR A 3 19.29 -1.36 8.38
C THR A 3 19.35 -1.49 9.89
N TYR A 4 18.22 -1.33 10.56
CA TYR A 4 18.06 -1.64 11.98
C TYR A 4 17.38 -3.00 12.10
N LYS A 5 17.97 -3.93 12.85
CA LYS A 5 17.64 -5.37 12.82
C LYS A 5 17.50 -6.03 14.19
N ASP A 6 17.53 -5.26 15.28
CA ASP A 6 17.62 -5.83 16.63
C ASP A 6 16.31 -6.52 17.06
N ASP A 7 15.18 -5.79 17.12
CA ASP A 7 13.91 -6.36 17.62
C ASP A 7 12.78 -6.39 16.58
N VAL A 8 12.96 -5.70 15.45
CA VAL A 8 11.96 -5.53 14.40
C VAL A 8 12.65 -5.53 13.05
N ASP A 9 12.26 -6.42 12.15
CA ASP A 9 12.68 -6.32 10.76
C ASP A 9 11.93 -5.16 10.09
N LEU A 10 12.63 -4.04 9.92
CA LEU A 10 12.09 -2.86 9.27
C LEU A 10 11.76 -3.10 7.80
N ASN A 11 12.47 -3.99 7.11
CA ASN A 11 12.19 -4.26 5.70
C ASN A 11 10.84 -4.94 5.55
N GLU A 12 10.52 -5.90 6.42
CA GLU A 12 9.22 -6.57 6.45
C GLU A 12 8.08 -5.58 6.69
N LYS A 13 8.26 -4.66 7.65
CA LYS A 13 7.25 -3.62 7.91
C LYS A 13 7.10 -2.64 6.74
N LEU A 14 8.20 -2.24 6.12
CA LEU A 14 8.18 -1.34 4.97
C LEU A 14 7.47 -1.97 3.78
N GLU A 15 7.74 -3.24 3.50
CA GLU A 15 7.04 -3.98 2.45
C GLU A 15 5.54 -4.04 2.71
N GLY A 16 5.13 -4.36 3.95
CA GLY A 16 3.72 -4.37 4.34
C GLY A 16 3.05 -2.99 4.19
N TRP A 17 3.76 -1.92 4.56
CA TRP A 17 3.25 -0.54 4.40
C TRP A 17 3.15 -0.14 2.93
N GLU A 18 4.16 -0.46 2.13
CA GLU A 18 4.17 -0.16 0.70
C GLU A 18 2.99 -0.84 -0.01
N GLN A 19 2.78 -2.14 0.23
CA GLN A 19 1.64 -2.86 -0.31
C GLN A 19 0.30 -2.25 0.11
N PHE A 20 0.18 -1.89 1.40
CA PHE A 20 -1.05 -1.28 1.89
C PHE A 20 -1.32 0.08 1.24
N TYR A 21 -0.38 1.02 1.29
CA TYR A 21 -0.59 2.38 0.78
C TYR A 21 -0.74 2.43 -0.75
N ASN A 22 -0.01 1.59 -1.49
CA ASN A 22 -0.03 1.62 -2.95
C ASN A 22 -1.23 0.86 -3.56
N TYR A 23 -1.67 -0.25 -2.95
CA TYR A 23 -2.66 -1.13 -3.56
C TYR A 23 -3.94 -1.29 -2.74
N HIS A 24 -3.83 -1.40 -1.42
CA HIS A 24 -4.97 -1.80 -0.60
C HIS A 24 -5.68 -0.66 0.11
N ARG A 25 -5.07 0.53 0.19
CA ARG A 25 -5.60 1.66 0.94
C ARG A 25 -6.81 2.26 0.23
N PRO A 26 -7.99 2.24 0.87
CA PRO A 26 -9.14 3.02 0.43
C PRO A 26 -8.76 4.50 0.35
N HIS A 27 -8.94 5.11 -0.82
CA HIS A 27 -8.58 6.52 -1.01
C HIS A 27 -9.83 7.40 -1.06
N GLY A 28 -9.89 8.44 -0.24
CA GLY A 28 -11.05 9.35 -0.17
C GLY A 28 -11.37 10.02 -1.51
N TYR A 29 -10.33 10.45 -2.25
CA TYR A 29 -10.50 10.98 -3.61
C TYR A 29 -11.16 9.98 -4.58
N HIS A 30 -11.02 8.68 -4.33
CA HIS A 30 -11.64 7.61 -5.12
C HIS A 30 -12.99 7.15 -4.55
N GLY A 31 -13.63 7.95 -3.69
CA GLY A 31 -14.88 7.59 -3.04
C GLY A 31 -14.75 6.39 -2.10
N GLY A 32 -13.57 6.21 -1.50
CA GLY A 32 -13.28 5.06 -0.63
C GLY A 32 -12.91 3.78 -1.38
N LYS A 33 -12.76 3.82 -2.71
CA LYS A 33 -12.26 2.68 -3.48
C LYS A 33 -10.74 2.55 -3.35
N LYS A 34 -10.24 1.34 -3.53
CA LYS A 34 -8.82 1.04 -3.62
C LYS A 34 -8.28 1.40 -5.02
N PRO A 35 -7.00 1.76 -5.15
CA PRO A 35 -6.40 2.14 -6.42
C PRO A 35 -6.68 1.16 -7.58
N TYR A 36 -6.56 -0.14 -7.35
CA TYR A 36 -6.81 -1.14 -8.40
C TYR A 36 -8.28 -1.24 -8.82
N GLU A 37 -9.23 -0.92 -7.93
CA GLU A 37 -10.66 -0.93 -8.24
C GLU A 37 -11.03 0.23 -9.18
N VAL A 38 -10.38 1.38 -8.99
CA VAL A 38 -10.51 2.52 -9.89
C VAL A 38 -9.94 2.19 -11.26
N ILE A 39 -8.72 1.65 -11.32
CA ILE A 39 -8.10 1.24 -12.59
C ILE A 39 -8.97 0.22 -13.32
N LYS A 40 -9.49 -0.79 -12.61
CA LYS A 40 -10.40 -1.78 -13.20
C LYS A 40 -11.66 -1.15 -13.79
N SER A 41 -12.22 -0.13 -13.11
CA SER A 41 -13.40 0.58 -13.61
C SER A 41 -13.15 1.45 -14.85
N LEU A 42 -11.91 1.88 -15.09
CA LEU A 42 -11.53 2.64 -16.28
C LEU A 42 -11.27 1.75 -17.51
N LEU A 43 -11.00 0.46 -17.28
CA LEU A 43 -10.71 -0.53 -18.32
C LEU A 43 -11.97 -1.27 -18.83
N THR A 44 -13.14 -0.95 -18.27
CA THR A 44 -14.44 -1.54 -18.62
C THR A 44 -15.28 -0.49 -19.33
#